data_AF-Q0D1B8-F1
#
_entry.id   AF-Q0D1B8-F1
#
_cell.length_a   1.000
_cell.length_b   1.000
_cell.length_c   1.000
_cell.angle_alpha   90.00
_cell.angle_beta   90.00
_cell.angle_gamma   90.00
#
_symmetry.space_group_name_H-M   'P 1'
#
loop_
_entity.id
_entity.type
_entity.pdbx_description
1 polymer ?
#
loop_
_entity_poly.entity_id
_entity_poly.type
_entity_poly.pdbx_seq_one_letter_code
_entity_poly.pdbx_strand_id
1 'polypeptide(L)'
;MNPRIGVGVFVFNNQGQFLIGKRKGSHGSGTWALPGGHLEFGESFEECAAREILEETSLEVRDIQYMTATNDIMEAEGKHYVTIFVGARVVDGKQEAVIMEPEKCEEWQWVTLDDVCGFYEAYDSAEKEGTIDAFQGRRLFIPILNLFRQRGDLLESLVSGLW
;
A
#
# COMPACT_ATOMS: atom_id res chain seq x y z
N MET A 1 13.99 -14.19 14.69
CA MET A 1 13.05 -13.90 13.59
C MET A 1 13.78 -12.99 12.63
N ASN A 2 13.81 -13.31 11.34
CA ASN A 2 14.53 -12.49 10.37
C ASN A 2 13.54 -11.52 9.72
N PRO A 3 13.88 -10.22 9.59
CA PRO A 3 13.06 -9.29 8.83
C PRO A 3 12.85 -9.79 7.40
N ARG A 4 11.65 -9.59 6.86
CA ARG A 4 11.31 -9.90 5.46
C ARG A 4 11.23 -8.62 4.65
N ILE A 5 11.33 -8.74 3.33
CA ILE A 5 11.16 -7.62 2.42
C ILE A 5 9.79 -7.73 1.75
N GLY A 6 9.01 -6.67 1.84
CA GLY A 6 7.77 -6.49 1.09
C GLY A 6 7.91 -5.33 0.11
N VAL A 7 7.16 -5.35 -0.98
CA VAL A 7 7.06 -4.25 -1.94
C VAL A 7 5.62 -3.76 -1.95
N GLY A 8 5.41 -2.50 -1.60
CA GLY A 8 4.12 -1.81 -1.71
C GLY A 8 4.13 -0.85 -2.89
N VAL A 9 3.13 -0.93 -3.75
CA VAL A 9 3.14 -0.22 -5.03
C VAL A 9 2.06 0.85 -5.05
N PHE A 10 2.47 2.11 -5.21
CA PHE A 10 1.54 3.16 -5.59
C PHE A 10 1.29 3.09 -7.10
N VAL A 11 0.21 2.42 -7.49
CA VAL A 11 -0.23 2.34 -8.89
C VAL A 11 -1.11 3.54 -9.20
N PHE A 12 -0.68 4.42 -10.10
CA PHE A 12 -1.40 5.64 -10.45
C PHE A 12 -2.18 5.53 -11.76
N ASN A 13 -3.38 6.11 -11.78
CA ASN A 13 -4.18 6.31 -12.98
C ASN A 13 -3.94 7.71 -13.60
N ASN A 14 -4.56 7.96 -14.75
CA ASN A 14 -4.41 9.24 -15.48
C ASN A 14 -5.12 10.43 -14.79
N GLN A 15 -5.83 10.19 -13.69
CA GLN A 15 -6.52 11.22 -12.89
C GLN A 15 -5.71 11.62 -11.65
N GLY A 16 -4.48 11.10 -11.49
CA GLY A 16 -3.64 11.38 -10.32
C GLY A 16 -4.09 10.66 -9.04
N GLN A 17 -4.95 9.65 -9.17
CA GLN A 17 -5.34 8.78 -8.07
C GLN A 17 -4.45 7.53 -8.06
N PHE A 18 -4.32 6.88 -6.90
CA PHE A 18 -3.67 5.59 -6.78
C PHE A 18 -4.56 4.51 -6.17
N LEU A 19 -4.21 3.26 -6.44
CA LEU A 19 -4.99 2.10 -6.03
C LEU A 19 -4.69 1.68 -4.58
N ILE A 20 -5.74 1.48 -3.79
CA ILE A 20 -5.68 0.79 -2.49
C ILE A 20 -6.73 -0.33 -2.44
N GLY A 21 -6.45 -1.37 -1.66
CA GLY A 21 -7.33 -2.53 -1.50
C GLY A 21 -7.68 -2.82 -0.05
N LYS A 22 -8.92 -3.23 0.20
CA LYS A 22 -9.38 -3.67 1.53
C LYS A 22 -9.07 -5.15 1.72
N ARG A 23 -8.26 -5.47 2.73
CA ARG A 23 -7.76 -6.81 3.01
C ARG A 23 -8.82 -7.69 3.68
N LYS A 24 -8.95 -8.95 3.24
CA LYS A 24 -9.78 -10.00 3.87
C LYS A 24 -9.01 -10.96 4.77
N GLY A 25 -7.71 -11.15 4.51
CA GLY A 25 -6.90 -12.18 5.18
C GLY A 25 -6.77 -12.03 6.70
N SER A 26 -6.33 -13.11 7.37
CA SER A 26 -6.21 -13.20 8.84
C SER A 26 -5.29 -12.16 9.51
N HIS A 27 -4.44 -11.48 8.73
CA HIS A 27 -3.53 -10.45 9.21
C HIS A 27 -3.92 -9.10 8.62
N GLY A 28 -4.35 -8.16 9.47
CA GLY A 28 -4.87 -6.86 9.03
C GLY A 28 -6.19 -6.95 8.28
N SER A 29 -7.05 -7.93 8.58
CA SER A 29 -8.41 -8.00 8.01
C SER A 29 -9.16 -6.69 8.25
N GLY A 30 -9.84 -6.18 7.23
CA GLY A 30 -10.55 -4.89 7.27
C GLY A 30 -9.65 -3.65 7.17
N THR A 31 -8.33 -3.81 7.06
CA THR A 31 -7.42 -2.70 6.79
C THR A 31 -7.22 -2.47 5.29
N TRP A 32 -6.83 -1.26 4.92
CA TRP A 32 -6.56 -0.82 3.56
C TRP A 32 -5.06 -0.78 3.30
N ALA A 33 -4.62 -1.41 2.22
CA ALA A 33 -3.21 -1.50 1.83
C ALA A 33 -3.00 -1.10 0.37
N LEU A 34 -1.77 -0.80 0.00
CA LEU A 34 -1.36 -0.80 -1.40
C LEU A 34 -1.35 -2.24 -1.93
N PRO A 35 -1.59 -2.46 -3.23
CA PRO A 35 -1.26 -3.73 -3.85
C PRO A 35 0.25 -4.00 -3.76
N GLY A 36 0.63 -5.27 -3.82
CA GLY A 36 2.01 -5.71 -3.68
C GLY A 36 2.18 -6.89 -2.73
N GLY A 37 3.41 -7.40 -2.65
CA GLY A 37 3.68 -8.63 -1.91
C GLY A 37 5.14 -8.82 -1.52
N HIS A 38 5.56 -10.08 -1.46
CA HIS A 38 6.90 -10.43 -1.03
C HIS A 38 7.88 -10.32 -2.18
N LEU A 39 9.06 -9.75 -1.91
CA LEU A 39 10.17 -9.80 -2.86
C LEU A 39 10.66 -11.25 -2.99
N GLU A 40 10.64 -11.79 -4.20
CA GLU A 40 11.15 -13.15 -4.46
C GLU A 40 12.64 -13.15 -4.79
N PHE A 41 13.24 -14.33 -4.72
CA PHE A 41 14.67 -14.49 -4.99
C PHE A 41 14.99 -14.16 -6.46
N GLY A 42 15.88 -13.19 -6.65
CA GLY A 42 16.36 -12.78 -7.98
C GLY A 42 15.56 -11.65 -8.61
N GLU A 43 14.48 -11.18 -7.98
CA GLU A 43 13.72 -10.03 -8.45
C GLU A 43 14.37 -8.70 -8.04
N SER A 44 14.31 -7.73 -8.95
CA SER A 44 14.33 -6.31 -8.61
C SER A 44 13.01 -5.87 -7.96
N PHE A 45 12.98 -4.69 -7.36
CA PHE A 45 11.74 -4.15 -6.77
C PHE A 45 10.70 -3.88 -7.86
N GLU A 46 11.16 -3.48 -9.05
CA GLU A 46 10.36 -3.22 -10.23
C GLU A 46 9.73 -4.50 -10.79
N GLU A 47 10.49 -5.60 -10.86
CA GLU A 47 9.98 -6.91 -11.28
C GLU A 47 8.92 -7.44 -10.32
N CYS A 48 9.20 -7.38 -9.00
CA CYS A 48 8.24 -7.76 -7.97
C CYS A 48 6.96 -6.93 -8.06
N ALA A 49 7.08 -5.60 -8.22
CA ALA A 49 5.93 -4.72 -8.37
C ALA A 49 5.11 -5.08 -9.61
N ALA A 50 5.74 -5.24 -10.77
CA ALA A 50 5.03 -5.59 -12.01
C ALA A 50 4.28 -6.93 -11.89
N ARG A 51 4.91 -7.94 -11.27
CA ARG A 51 4.30 -9.26 -11.04
C ARG A 51 3.08 -9.15 -10.11
N GLU A 52 3.27 -8.59 -8.92
CA GLU A 52 2.22 -8.51 -7.90
C GLU A 52 1.01 -7.69 -8.39
N ILE A 53 1.25 -6.56 -9.09
CA ILE A 53 0.15 -5.76 -9.64
C ILE A 53 -0.67 -6.57 -10.66
N LEU A 54 0.00 -7.30 -11.55
CA LEU A 54 -0.68 -8.13 -12.53
C LEU A 54 -1.46 -9.26 -11.85
N GLU A 55 -0.86 -9.94 -10.87
CA GLU A 55 -1.45 -11.06 -10.14
C GLU A 55 -2.66 -10.65 -9.31
N GLU A 56 -2.61 -9.50 -8.61
CA GLU A 56 -3.65 -9.07 -7.68
C GLU A 56 -4.78 -8.27 -8.35
N THR A 57 -4.46 -7.53 -9.42
CA THR A 57 -5.36 -6.48 -9.97
C THR A 57 -5.69 -6.64 -11.46
N SER A 58 -5.00 -7.53 -12.19
CA SER A 58 -4.99 -7.62 -13.66
C SER A 58 -4.45 -6.40 -14.43
N LEU A 59 -3.98 -5.37 -13.71
CA LEU A 59 -3.42 -4.18 -14.32
C LEU A 59 -2.00 -4.46 -14.84
N GLU A 60 -1.65 -3.81 -15.94
CA GLU A 60 -0.27 -3.70 -16.39
C GLU A 60 0.24 -2.31 -16.04
N VAL A 61 1.50 -2.23 -15.60
CA VAL A 61 2.12 -0.98 -15.16
C VAL A 61 3.43 -0.70 -15.89
N ARG A 62 3.79 0.59 -15.92
CA ARG A 62 5.00 1.15 -16.51
C ARG A 62 5.60 2.21 -15.59
N ASP A 63 6.79 2.70 -15.96
CA ASP A 63 7.50 3.78 -15.27
C ASP A 63 7.68 3.50 -13.78
N ILE A 64 8.04 2.26 -13.43
CA ILE A 64 8.19 1.84 -12.04
C ILE A 64 9.45 2.46 -11.45
N GLN A 65 9.33 3.13 -10.31
CA GLN A 65 10.43 3.84 -9.67
C GLN A 65 10.40 3.67 -8.16
N TYR A 66 11.57 3.42 -7.57
CA TYR A 66 11.75 3.45 -6.11
C TYR A 66 11.38 4.82 -5.53
N MET A 67 10.65 4.80 -4.41
CA MET A 67 10.25 5.99 -3.66
C MET A 67 10.97 6.06 -2.31
N THR A 68 10.72 5.10 -1.44
CA THR A 68 11.26 5.09 -0.08
C THR A 68 11.12 3.70 0.55
N ALA A 69 11.49 3.58 1.83
CA ALA A 69 11.28 2.37 2.61
C ALA A 69 10.88 2.68 4.05
N THR A 70 10.11 1.78 4.66
CA THR A 70 9.75 1.82 6.10
C THR A 70 10.25 0.57 6.82
N ASN A 71 10.35 0.70 8.13
CA ASN A 71 10.62 -0.42 9.04
C ASN A 71 9.34 -0.76 9.82
N ASP A 72 8.73 -1.91 9.53
CA ASP A 72 7.39 -2.28 9.98
C ASP A 72 7.43 -3.46 10.95
N ILE A 73 7.30 -3.16 12.24
CA ILE A 73 7.22 -4.15 13.30
C ILE A 73 5.75 -4.36 13.67
N MET A 74 5.29 -5.60 13.50
CA MET A 74 3.92 -6.03 13.83
C MET A 74 4.03 -6.99 15.02
N GLU A 75 4.09 -6.41 16.23
CA GLU A 75 4.39 -7.16 17.46
C GLU A 75 3.33 -8.22 17.76
N ALA A 76 2.05 -7.89 17.58
CA ALA A 76 0.93 -8.80 17.83
C ALA A 76 0.98 -10.06 16.94
N GLU A 77 1.46 -9.90 15.71
CA GLU A 77 1.60 -10.97 14.73
C GLU A 77 2.96 -11.67 14.79
N GLY A 78 3.92 -11.14 15.56
CA GLY A 78 5.30 -11.58 15.54
C GLY A 78 5.88 -11.50 14.13
N LYS A 79 5.76 -10.35 13.46
CA LYS A 79 6.32 -10.12 12.13
C LYS A 79 7.14 -8.84 12.08
N HIS A 80 8.17 -8.85 11.26
CA HIS A 80 8.98 -7.68 10.96
C HIS A 80 9.23 -7.62 9.46
N TYR A 81 8.86 -6.51 8.85
CA TYR A 81 9.12 -6.20 7.45
C TYR A 81 9.97 -4.94 7.29
N VAL A 82 10.81 -4.93 6.27
CA VAL A 82 11.21 -3.72 5.58
C VAL A 82 10.30 -3.63 4.36
N THR A 83 9.47 -2.61 4.28
CA THR A 83 8.61 -2.38 3.12
C THR A 83 9.27 -1.38 2.20
N ILE A 84 9.54 -1.78 0.97
CA ILE A 84 9.99 -0.93 -0.11
C ILE A 84 8.76 -0.36 -0.81
N PHE A 85 8.70 0.95 -0.96
CA PHE A 85 7.65 1.61 -1.71
C PHE A 85 8.17 1.99 -3.09
N VAL A 86 7.41 1.64 -4.11
CA VAL A 86 7.64 2.05 -5.49
C VAL A 86 6.39 2.72 -6.05
N GLY A 87 6.57 3.64 -6.99
CA GLY A 87 5.49 4.25 -7.75
C GLY A 87 5.47 3.68 -9.16
N ALA A 88 4.28 3.51 -9.73
CA ALA A 88 4.09 3.00 -11.08
C ALA A 88 2.85 3.62 -11.73
N ARG A 89 2.76 3.62 -13.06
CA ARG A 89 1.59 4.09 -13.81
C ARG A 89 0.90 2.94 -14.49
N VAL A 90 -0.43 2.93 -14.50
CA VAL A 90 -1.16 2.01 -15.37
C VAL A 90 -0.83 2.26 -16.83
N VAL A 91 -0.74 1.19 -17.62
CA VAL A 91 -0.70 1.29 -19.08
C VAL A 91 -2.03 1.85 -19.58
N ASP A 92 -1.98 2.73 -20.59
CA ASP A 92 -3.17 3.39 -21.12
C ASP A 92 -4.24 2.38 -21.58
N GLY A 93 -5.50 2.65 -21.24
CA GLY A 93 -6.63 1.78 -21.59
C GLY A 93 -6.91 0.63 -20.60
N LYS A 94 -6.09 0.43 -19.56
CA LYS A 94 -6.33 -0.54 -18.47
C LYS A 94 -6.47 0.17 -17.12
N GLN A 95 -7.60 0.86 -16.88
CA GLN A 95 -7.81 1.63 -15.64
C GLN A 95 -8.74 0.94 -14.62
N GLU A 96 -9.28 -0.22 -14.94
CA GLU A 96 -10.17 -0.98 -14.05
C GLU A 96 -9.42 -2.15 -13.43
N ALA A 97 -9.25 -2.12 -12.11
CA ALA A 97 -8.69 -3.22 -11.35
C ALA A 97 -9.75 -4.32 -11.16
N VAL A 98 -9.33 -5.57 -11.37
CA VAL A 98 -10.14 -6.77 -11.11
C VAL A 98 -9.63 -7.44 -9.84
N ILE A 99 -10.52 -7.92 -8.99
CA ILE A 99 -10.13 -8.70 -7.81
C ILE A 99 -9.73 -10.09 -8.28
N MET A 100 -8.43 -10.33 -8.43
CA MET A 100 -7.90 -11.61 -8.89
C MET A 100 -7.73 -12.62 -7.73
N GLU A 101 -7.62 -12.12 -6.50
CA GLU A 101 -7.45 -12.91 -5.27
C GLU A 101 -8.60 -12.61 -4.27
N PRO A 102 -9.83 -13.09 -4.52
CA PRO A 102 -11.03 -12.75 -3.76
C PRO A 102 -11.01 -13.21 -2.29
N GLU A 103 -10.11 -14.12 -1.93
CA GLU A 103 -9.83 -14.57 -0.57
C GLU A 103 -8.89 -13.62 0.19
N LYS A 104 -8.10 -12.80 -0.51
CA LYS A 104 -7.17 -11.83 0.10
C LYS A 104 -7.69 -10.40 0.04
N CYS A 105 -8.44 -10.03 -1.00
CA CYS A 105 -8.96 -8.69 -1.24
C CYS A 105 -10.49 -8.66 -1.33
N GLU A 106 -11.11 -7.66 -0.68
CA GLU A 106 -12.56 -7.42 -0.72
C GLU A 106 -12.95 -6.45 -1.84
N GLU A 107 -12.16 -5.39 -2.00
CA GLU A 107 -12.45 -4.30 -2.92
C GLU A 107 -11.17 -3.54 -3.25
N TRP A 108 -11.09 -3.04 -4.49
CA TRP A 108 -10.09 -2.09 -4.96
C TRP A 108 -10.73 -0.71 -5.10
N GLN A 109 -9.99 0.34 -4.74
CA GLN A 109 -10.45 1.71 -4.87
C GLN A 109 -9.32 2.66 -5.29
N TRP A 110 -9.63 3.52 -6.25
CA TRP A 110 -8.82 4.68 -6.61
C TRP A 110 -9.04 5.81 -5.59
N VAL A 111 -7.96 6.30 -4.99
CA VAL A 111 -7.97 7.36 -3.98
C VAL A 111 -6.92 8.42 -4.30
N THR A 112 -7.13 9.62 -3.78
CA THR A 112 -6.14 10.69 -3.82
C THR A 112 -5.20 10.64 -2.61
N LEU A 113 -4.09 11.39 -2.66
CA LEU A 113 -3.23 11.55 -1.48
C LEU A 113 -4.01 12.18 -0.31
N ASP A 114 -4.84 13.18 -0.60
CA ASP A 114 -5.67 13.87 0.40
C ASP A 114 -6.64 12.90 1.10
N ASP A 115 -7.26 11.98 0.36
CA ASP A 115 -8.12 10.94 0.95
C ASP A 115 -7.34 10.12 1.98
N VAL A 116 -6.13 9.66 1.62
CA VAL A 116 -5.31 8.80 2.48
C VAL A 116 -4.73 9.59 3.67
N CYS A 117 -4.36 10.86 3.48
CA CYS A 117 -4.02 11.75 4.59
C CYS A 117 -5.18 11.83 5.60
N GLY A 118 -6.41 12.03 5.13
CA GLY A 118 -7.59 12.05 6.00
C GLY A 118 -7.85 10.72 6.71
N PHE A 119 -7.63 9.58 6.03
CA PHE A 119 -7.73 8.26 6.66
C PHE A 119 -6.66 8.07 7.75
N TYR A 120 -5.43 8.52 7.49
CA TYR A 120 -4.32 8.47 8.45
C TYR A 120 -4.63 9.31 9.68
N GLU A 121 -5.03 10.57 9.51
CA GLU A 121 -5.32 11.48 10.62
C GLU A 121 -6.42 10.92 11.52
N ALA A 122 -7.51 10.41 10.93
CA ALA A 122 -8.62 9.82 11.67
C ALA A 122 -8.19 8.55 12.44
N TYR A 123 -7.41 7.69 11.80
CA TYR A 123 -6.89 6.47 12.43
C TYR A 123 -5.90 6.79 13.57
N ASP A 124 -4.95 7.68 13.32
CA ASP A 124 -3.89 8.04 14.24
C ASP A 124 -4.44 8.77 15.48
N SER A 125 -5.47 9.61 15.31
CA SER A 125 -6.20 10.21 16.44
C SER A 125 -6.88 9.13 17.29
N ALA A 126 -7.60 8.19 16.66
CA ALA A 126 -8.28 7.11 17.38
C ALA A 126 -7.30 6.19 18.13
N GLU A 127 -6.12 5.92 17.56
CA GLU A 127 -5.08 5.15 18.24
C GLU A 127 -4.51 5.90 19.44
N LYS A 128 -4.19 7.19 19.29
CA LYS A 128 -3.67 8.05 20.38
C LYS A 128 -4.67 8.23 21.52
N GLU A 129 -5.96 8.26 21.20
CA GLU A 129 -7.05 8.36 22.17
C GLU A 129 -7.39 7.00 22.82
N GLY A 130 -6.84 5.90 22.30
CA GLY A 130 -7.16 4.54 22.77
C GLY A 130 -8.57 4.08 22.38
N THR A 131 -9.16 4.66 21.33
CA THR A 131 -10.51 4.37 20.85
C THR A 131 -10.53 3.50 19.58
N ILE A 132 -9.37 2.96 19.19
CA ILE A 132 -9.20 2.25 17.92
C ILE A 132 -10.12 1.04 17.75
N ASP A 133 -10.49 0.35 18.84
CA ASP A 133 -11.40 -0.79 18.78
C ASP A 133 -12.80 -0.40 18.31
N ALA A 134 -13.27 0.79 18.70
CA ALA A 134 -14.57 1.33 18.31
C ALA A 134 -14.52 2.11 16.97
N PHE A 135 -13.33 2.38 16.43
CA PHE A 135 -13.15 3.17 15.22
C PHE A 135 -13.80 2.51 13.99
N GLN A 136 -14.74 3.23 13.37
CA GLN A 136 -15.50 2.79 12.19
C GLN A 136 -14.94 3.33 10.87
N GLY A 137 -13.91 4.18 10.91
CA GLY A 137 -13.27 4.70 9.71
C GLY A 137 -12.35 3.68 9.04
N ARG A 138 -11.71 4.08 7.94
CA ARG A 138 -10.77 3.22 7.22
C ARG A 138 -9.51 3.04 8.04
N ARG A 139 -9.22 1.78 8.38
CA ARG A 139 -7.97 1.41 9.04
C ARG A 139 -6.89 1.21 7.99
N LEU A 140 -5.81 1.97 8.06
CA LEU A 140 -4.69 1.77 7.15
C LEU A 140 -3.84 0.60 7.64
N PHE A 141 -3.32 -0.19 6.71
CA PHE A 141 -2.39 -1.27 7.03
C PHE A 141 -1.05 -0.68 7.48
N ILE A 142 -0.35 -1.38 8.37
CA ILE A 142 0.84 -0.88 9.09
C ILE A 142 1.89 -0.22 8.17
N PRO A 143 2.26 -0.77 7.01
CA PRO A 143 3.23 -0.13 6.13
C PRO A 143 2.81 1.28 5.68
N ILE A 144 1.51 1.50 5.37
CA ILE A 144 1.03 2.84 5.04
C ILE A 144 1.08 3.74 6.27
N LEU A 145 0.61 3.28 7.44
CA LEU A 145 0.71 4.07 8.68
C LEU A 145 2.15 4.49 8.97
N ASN A 146 3.10 3.57 8.82
CA ASN A 146 4.51 3.82 9.04
C ASN A 146 5.12 4.70 7.96
N LEU A 147 4.58 4.72 6.74
CA LEU A 147 4.98 5.69 5.74
C LEU A 147 4.70 7.11 6.22
N PHE A 148 3.50 7.39 6.76
CA PHE A 148 3.19 8.69 7.37
C PHE A 148 4.05 8.98 8.62
N ARG A 149 4.21 7.99 9.50
CA ARG A 149 4.95 8.17 10.77
C ARG A 149 6.46 8.32 10.60
N GLN A 150 7.05 7.65 9.61
CA GLN A 150 8.51 7.60 9.42
C GLN A 150 9.00 8.46 8.26
N ARG A 151 8.12 8.83 7.32
CA ARG A 151 8.44 9.54 6.08
C ARG A 151 7.44 10.65 5.73
N GLY A 152 6.64 11.11 6.69
CA GLY A 152 5.58 12.09 6.45
C GLY A 152 6.06 13.39 5.81
N ASP A 153 7.29 13.80 6.13
CA ASP A 153 7.99 14.95 5.53
C ASP A 153 8.31 14.78 4.04
N LEU A 154 8.36 13.55 3.56
CA LEU A 154 8.70 13.22 2.17
C LEU A 154 7.47 12.95 1.31
N LEU A 155 6.29 12.69 1.89
CA LEU A 155 5.11 12.19 1.16
C LEU A 155 4.71 13.06 -0.02
N GLU A 156 4.58 14.38 0.17
CA GLU A 156 4.24 15.28 -0.93
C GLU A 156 5.29 15.24 -2.05
N SER A 157 6.58 15.23 -1.70
CA SER A 157 7.67 15.18 -2.68
C SER A 157 7.77 13.83 -3.41
N LEU A 158 7.50 12.73 -2.70
CA LEU A 158 7.53 11.38 -3.23
C LEU A 158 6.39 11.18 -4.23
N VAL A 159 5.20 11.68 -3.91
CA VAL A 159 4.07 11.61 -4.81
C VAL A 159 4.29 12.58 -5.96
N SER A 160 4.47 13.89 -5.72
CA SER A 160 4.60 14.88 -6.80
C SER A 160 5.76 14.63 -7.78
N GLY A 161 6.87 14.02 -7.34
CA GLY A 161 8.04 13.75 -8.19
C GLY A 161 7.85 12.69 -9.27
N LEU A 162 6.72 11.98 -9.27
CA LEU A 162 6.42 10.91 -10.23
C LEU A 162 5.45 11.37 -11.35
N TRP A 163 5.03 12.65 -11.35
CA TRP A 163 4.09 13.22 -12.34
C TRP A 163 4.47 14.55 -12.96
#